data_AF-A0A9E1RCB6-F1
#
_entry.id   AF-A0A9E1RCB6-F1
#
_cell.length_a   1.000
_cell.length_b   1.000
_cell.length_c   1.000
_cell.angle_alpha   90.00
_cell.angle_beta   90.00
_cell.angle_gamma   90.00
#
_symmetry.space_group_name_H-M   'P 1'
#
loop_
_entity.id
_entity.type
_entity.pdbx_description
1 polymer ?
#
loop_
_entity_poly.entity_id
_entity_poly.type
_entity_poly.pdbx_seq_one_letter_code
_entity_poly.pdbx_strand_id
1 'polypeptide(L)'
;LDRAMCPRFHFDRIPCRLVTTFHGVATEWLPHQLVDRSKLGAGNQGKSDEQSGLFQSLDDIRQLNQGDVALLKGEFWQDNEGAGLVHRSPVQGPGLINKRRLLLTLDFIND
;
A
#
# COMPACT_ATOMS: atom_id res chain seq x y z
N LEU A 1 3.50 -15.83 -3.04
CA LEU A 1 4.13 -15.12 -1.91
C LEU A 1 3.73 -15.78 -0.60
N ASP A 2 4.71 -16.17 0.23
CA ASP A 2 4.49 -16.84 1.53
C ASP A 2 4.57 -15.87 2.74
N ARG A 3 5.15 -14.67 2.56
CA ARG A 3 5.16 -13.55 3.52
C ARG A 3 4.83 -12.24 2.83
N ALA A 4 4.22 -11.29 3.55
CA ALA A 4 4.00 -9.94 3.05
C ALA A 4 5.35 -9.22 2.86
N MET A 5 5.65 -8.78 1.63
CA MET A 5 6.95 -8.14 1.33
C MET A 5 7.08 -6.75 1.94
N CYS A 6 5.98 -5.99 1.99
CA CYS A 6 5.92 -4.65 2.58
C CYS A 6 4.61 -4.53 3.39
N PRO A 7 4.57 -5.03 4.63
CA PRO A 7 3.36 -5.01 5.47
C PRO A 7 3.09 -3.64 6.09
N ARG A 8 3.98 -2.66 5.88
CA ARG A 8 3.85 -1.28 6.34
C ARG A 8 3.33 -0.41 5.21
N PHE A 9 2.47 0.55 5.54
CA PHE A 9 2.06 1.59 4.61
C PHE A 9 3.27 2.42 4.16
N HIS A 10 3.38 2.57 2.84
CA HIS A 10 4.42 3.34 2.18
C HIS A 10 3.89 3.91 0.87
N PHE A 11 4.68 4.76 0.23
CA PHE A 11 4.48 5.20 -1.14
C PHE A 11 5.70 4.80 -1.96
N ASP A 12 5.53 4.71 -3.28
CA ASP A 12 6.62 4.42 -4.20
C ASP A 12 7.22 5.71 -4.78
N ARG A 13 8.54 5.67 -5.03
CA ARG A 13 9.29 6.71 -5.78
C ARG A 13 9.50 6.28 -7.23
N ILE A 14 8.38 6.14 -7.93
CA ILE A 14 8.28 5.84 -9.36
C ILE A 14 7.10 6.65 -9.92
N PRO A 15 6.97 6.80 -11.25
CA PRO A 15 5.81 7.45 -11.84
C PRO A 15 4.50 6.73 -11.49
N CYS A 16 4.42 5.44 -11.80
CA CYS A 16 3.21 4.66 -11.56
C CYS A 16 3.56 3.17 -11.47
N ARG A 17 2.78 2.43 -10.68
CA ARG A 17 2.79 0.98 -10.64
C ARG A 17 1.41 0.44 -10.96
N LEU A 18 1.32 -0.47 -11.93
CA LEU A 18 0.15 -1.32 -12.07
C LEU A 18 0.25 -2.44 -11.04
N VAL A 19 -0.83 -2.68 -10.30
CA VAL A 19 -0.95 -3.81 -9.36
C VAL A 19 -2.21 -4.60 -9.65
N THR A 20 -2.07 -5.93 -9.72
CA THR A 20 -3.21 -6.85 -9.68
C THR A 20 -2.90 -8.08 -8.84
N THR A 21 -3.86 -8.46 -7.98
CA THR A 21 -3.78 -9.72 -7.22
C THR A 21 -4.69 -10.73 -7.88
N PHE A 22 -4.13 -11.70 -8.59
CA PHE A 22 -4.89 -12.75 -9.27
C PHE A 22 -5.44 -13.80 -8.31
N HIS A 23 -4.78 -14.02 -7.17
CA HIS A 23 -5.23 -14.97 -6.17
C HIS A 23 -4.84 -14.51 -4.76
N GLY A 24 -5.77 -14.65 -3.81
CA GLY A 24 -5.58 -14.29 -2.40
C GLY A 24 -5.93 -12.83 -2.09
N VAL A 25 -5.70 -12.42 -0.84
CA VAL A 25 -6.04 -11.06 -0.38
C VAL A 25 -5.23 -10.01 -1.12
N ALA A 26 -5.89 -8.95 -1.57
CA ALA A 26 -5.27 -7.92 -2.39
C ALA A 26 -4.72 -6.75 -1.57
N THR A 27 -4.02 -5.86 -2.25
CA THR A 27 -3.37 -4.66 -1.71
C THR A 27 -4.33 -3.77 -0.93
N GLU A 28 -3.85 -3.23 0.19
CA GLU A 28 -4.53 -2.20 0.97
C GLU A 28 -3.97 -0.82 0.63
N TRP A 29 -4.81 0.22 0.69
CA TRP A 29 -4.43 1.60 0.42
C TRP A 29 -5.23 2.57 1.28
N LEU A 30 -4.69 3.78 1.45
CA LEU A 30 -5.33 4.85 2.21
C LEU A 30 -5.65 6.04 1.29
N PRO A 31 -6.87 6.62 1.36
CA PRO A 31 -7.19 7.86 0.68
C PRO A 31 -6.28 8.99 1.14
N HIS A 32 -5.76 9.77 0.19
CA HIS A 32 -4.73 10.80 0.46
C HIS A 32 -5.10 11.74 1.61
N GLN A 33 -6.35 12.22 1.65
CA GLN A 33 -6.84 13.14 2.68
C GLN A 33 -6.96 12.55 4.09
N LEU A 34 -6.87 11.22 4.23
CA LEU A 34 -6.97 10.52 5.52
C LEU A 34 -5.60 10.13 6.08
N VAL A 35 -4.51 10.46 5.38
CA VAL A 35 -3.15 10.08 5.78
C VAL A 35 -2.41 11.24 6.44
N ASP A 36 -1.94 11.04 7.67
CA ASP A 36 -0.88 11.88 8.25
C ASP A 36 0.50 11.39 7.77
N ARG A 37 0.97 11.99 6.69
CA ARG A 37 2.26 11.65 6.08
C ARG A 37 3.47 11.88 7.00
N SER A 38 3.33 12.71 8.04
CA SER A 38 4.39 12.90 9.03
C SER A 38 4.69 11.62 9.82
N LYS A 39 3.80 10.62 9.77
CA LYS A 39 3.94 9.33 10.46
C LYS A 39 4.50 8.22 9.58
N LEU A 40 4.75 8.48 8.30
CA LEU A 40 5.34 7.49 7.40
C LEU A 40 6.83 7.25 7.70
N GLY A 41 7.32 6.03 7.44
CA GLY A 41 8.74 5.69 7.58
C GLY A 41 9.26 5.91 9.00
N ALA A 42 10.31 6.71 9.17
CA ALA A 42 10.86 7.02 10.50
C ALA A 42 9.90 7.87 11.37
N GLY A 43 8.92 8.54 10.74
CA GLY A 43 7.95 9.40 11.42
C GLY A 43 7.01 8.68 12.39
N ASN A 44 6.87 7.36 12.27
CA ASN A 44 6.06 6.54 13.19
C ASN A 44 6.70 6.34 14.57
N GLN A 45 7.97 6.72 14.76
CA GLN A 45 8.70 6.56 16.03
C GLN A 45 8.70 5.11 16.54
N GLY A 46 8.78 4.13 15.64
CA GLY A 46 8.82 2.70 15.97
C GLY A 46 7.44 2.07 16.23
N LYS A 47 6.36 2.85 16.24
CA LYS A 47 4.99 2.32 16.40
C LYS A 47 4.50 1.60 15.14
N SER A 48 3.49 0.74 15.28
CA SER A 48 2.77 0.17 14.13
C SER A 48 1.98 1.24 13.39
N ASP A 49 1.51 0.94 12.17
CA ASP A 49 0.73 1.89 11.38
C ASP A 49 -0.56 2.27 12.14
N GLU A 50 -1.22 1.27 12.75
CA GLU A 50 -2.44 1.39 13.55
C GLU A 50 -2.26 2.21 14.85
N GLN A 51 -1.02 2.39 15.32
CA GLN A 51 -0.71 3.07 16.58
C GLN A 51 0.05 4.39 16.41
N SER A 52 0.60 4.63 15.21
CA SER A 52 1.44 5.79 14.91
C SER A 52 0.66 7.09 14.73
N GLY A 53 -0.66 6.99 14.51
CA GLY A 53 -1.52 8.10 14.08
C GLY A 53 -1.46 8.36 12.58
N LEU A 54 -0.92 7.42 11.78
CA LEU A 54 -0.87 7.51 10.32
C LEU A 54 -2.24 7.71 9.68
N PHE A 55 -3.27 7.10 10.27
CA PHE A 55 -4.68 7.25 9.93
C PHE A 55 -5.50 7.22 11.25
N GLN A 56 -6.77 7.62 11.20
CA GLN A 56 -7.58 7.78 12.42
C GLN A 56 -8.35 6.51 12.79
N SER A 57 -8.84 5.77 11.80
CA SER A 57 -9.63 4.54 12.01
C SER A 57 -9.18 3.43 11.06
N LEU A 58 -9.34 2.17 11.48
CA LEU A 58 -9.16 1.02 10.59
C LEU A 58 -10.15 1.04 9.41
N ASP A 59 -11.29 1.71 9.55
CA ASP A 59 -12.28 1.88 8.47
C ASP A 59 -11.78 2.82 7.35
N ASP A 60 -10.71 3.58 7.59
CA ASP A 60 -10.06 4.42 6.58
C ASP A 60 -9.30 3.56 5.55
N ILE A 61 -8.91 2.34 5.94
CA ILE A 61 -8.19 1.40 5.09
C ILE A 61 -9.14 0.89 4.01
N ARG A 62 -8.73 1.07 2.76
CA ARG A 62 -9.39 0.48 1.59
C ARG A 62 -8.60 -0.72 1.12
N GLN A 63 -9.30 -1.69 0.55
CA GLN A 63 -8.67 -2.89 -0.01
C GLN A 63 -9.18 -3.08 -1.44
N LEU A 64 -8.25 -3.43 -2.33
CA LEU A 64 -8.63 -3.96 -3.64
C LEU A 64 -9.29 -5.34 -3.49
N ASN A 65 -9.98 -5.78 -4.54
CA ASN A 65 -10.45 -7.15 -4.66
C ASN A 65 -9.49 -8.00 -5.50
N GLN A 66 -9.64 -9.32 -5.39
CA GLN A 66 -8.97 -10.23 -6.29
C GLN A 66 -9.43 -9.96 -7.74
N GLY A 67 -8.49 -9.86 -8.67
CA GLY A 67 -8.75 -9.55 -10.08
C GLY A 67 -8.86 -8.07 -10.41
N ASP A 68 -8.95 -7.18 -9.41
CA ASP A 68 -8.89 -5.74 -9.69
C ASP A 68 -7.54 -5.37 -10.33
N VAL A 69 -7.58 -4.42 -11.25
CA VAL A 69 -6.41 -3.81 -11.87
C VAL A 69 -6.35 -2.37 -11.42
N ALA A 70 -5.32 -2.02 -10.64
CA ALA A 70 -5.14 -0.67 -10.12
C ALA A 70 -3.85 -0.05 -10.66
N LEU A 71 -3.91 1.25 -10.96
CA LEU A 71 -2.75 2.10 -11.20
C LEU A 71 -2.49 2.93 -9.94
N LEU A 72 -1.38 2.65 -9.27
CA LEU A 72 -0.92 3.39 -8.09
C LEU A 72 0.05 4.48 -8.55
N LYS A 73 -0.39 5.74 -8.49
CA LYS A 73 0.49 6.89 -8.75
C LYS A 73 1.56 6.96 -7.67
N GLY A 74 2.83 6.98 -8.06
CA GLY A 74 3.93 7.24 -7.14
C GLY A 74 4.29 8.73 -7.10
N GLU A 75 5.32 9.06 -6.33
CA GLU A 75 5.77 10.45 -6.13
C GLU A 75 6.39 11.08 -7.38
N PHE A 76 6.85 10.27 -8.35
CA PHE A 76 7.43 10.80 -9.59
C PHE A 76 6.40 10.95 -10.72
N TRP A 77 5.11 10.74 -10.42
CA TRP A 77 4.05 11.16 -11.33
C TRP A 77 4.08 12.68 -11.43
N GLN A 78 3.91 13.22 -12.64
CA GLN A 78 3.93 14.66 -12.88
C GLN A 78 2.96 15.40 -11.94
N ASP A 79 3.47 16.40 -11.22
CA ASP A 79 2.74 17.23 -10.27
C ASP A 79 2.09 16.43 -9.11
N ASN A 80 2.73 15.35 -8.65
CA ASN A 80 2.25 14.46 -7.58
C ASN A 80 3.23 14.36 -6.39
N GLU A 81 4.17 15.30 -6.28
CA GLU A 81 5.11 15.38 -5.17
C GLU A 81 4.38 15.57 -3.84
N GLY A 82 4.76 14.79 -2.85
CA GLY A 82 4.08 14.68 -1.57
C GLY A 82 2.71 13.98 -1.63
N ALA A 83 2.31 13.43 -2.78
CA ALA A 83 0.96 12.86 -3.00
C ALA A 83 0.93 11.42 -3.54
N GLY A 84 2.06 10.71 -3.60
CA GLY A 84 2.13 9.29 -3.99
C GLY A 84 1.20 8.41 -3.17
N LEU A 85 0.50 7.47 -3.80
CA LEU A 85 -0.52 6.67 -3.13
C LEU A 85 0.08 5.82 -2.00
N VAL A 86 -0.47 5.99 -0.80
CA VAL A 86 -0.04 5.24 0.37
C VAL A 86 -0.73 3.88 0.37
N HIS A 87 0.06 2.82 0.28
CA HIS A 87 -0.41 1.45 0.11
C HIS A 87 0.49 0.45 0.84
N ARG A 88 -0.01 -0.77 1.02
CA ARG A 88 0.75 -1.89 1.59
C ARG A 88 0.24 -3.22 1.09
N SER A 89 1.07 -4.25 1.24
CA SER A 89 0.53 -5.61 1.22
C SER A 89 -0.36 -5.84 2.45
N PRO A 90 -1.50 -6.53 2.31
CA PRO A 90 -2.39 -6.84 3.42
C PRO A 90 -1.64 -7.53 4.56
N VAL A 91 -1.97 -7.14 5.79
CA VAL A 91 -1.41 -7.75 7.00
C VAL A 91 -1.93 -9.18 7.12
N GLN A 92 -1.06 -10.14 7.41
CA GLN A 92 -1.47 -11.52 7.64
C GLN A 92 -2.22 -11.63 8.98
N GLY A 93 -3.56 -11.56 8.93
CA GLY A 93 -4.42 -11.83 10.08
C GLY A 93 -4.63 -13.34 10.33
N PRO A 94 -5.31 -13.73 11.42
CA PRO A 94 -5.57 -15.13 11.79
C PRO A 94 -6.23 -15.98 10.69
N GLY A 95 -6.98 -15.37 9.76
CA GLY A 95 -7.60 -16.04 8.60
C GLY A 95 -6.71 -16.12 7.34
N LEU A 96 -5.54 -15.49 7.36
CA LEU A 96 -4.61 -15.37 6.22
C LEU A 96 -3.29 -16.12 6.43
N ILE A 97 -3.11 -16.73 7.61
CA ILE A 97 -1.97 -17.60 7.90
C ILE A 97 -1.94 -18.71 6.83
N ASN A 98 -0.80 -18.86 6.16
CA ASN A 98 -0.55 -19.82 5.08
C ASN A 98 -1.38 -19.61 3.79
N LYS A 99 -2.08 -18.49 3.62
CA LYS A 99 -2.76 -18.16 2.35
C LYS A 99 -1.74 -17.56 1.36
N ARG A 100 -1.44 -18.32 0.30
CA ARG A 100 -0.57 -17.85 -0.79
C ARG A 100 -1.28 -16.80 -1.63
N ARG A 101 -0.49 -15.81 -2.09
CA ARG A 101 -0.93 -14.81 -3.06
C ARG A 101 -0.20 -14.94 -4.39
N LEU A 102 -0.93 -14.76 -5.48
CA LEU A 102 -0.40 -14.53 -6.82
C LEU A 102 -0.62 -13.05 -7.17
N LEU A 103 0.48 -12.31 -7.24
CA LEU A 103 0.53 -10.86 -7.43
C LEU A 103 1.33 -10.57 -8.70
N LEU A 104 0.83 -9.67 -9.54
CA LEU A 104 1.57 -9.06 -10.64
C LEU A 104 1.69 -7.57 -10.37
N THR A 105 2.92 -7.06 -10.49
CA THR A 105 3.22 -5.63 -10.49
C THR A 105 4.02 -5.28 -11.73
N LEU A 106 3.68 -4.16 -12.37
CA LEU A 106 4.43 -3.61 -13.50
C LEU A 106 4.75 -2.16 -13.18
N ASP A 107 6.02 -1.81 -13.22
CA ASP A 107 6.49 -0.46 -12.91
C ASP A 107 6.70 0.30 -14.21
N PHE A 108 6.10 1.49 -14.29
CA PHE A 108 6.41 2.44 -15.34
C PHE A 108 7.77 3.03 -15.00
N ILE A 109 8.76 2.77 -15.84
CA ILE A 109 10.08 3.40 -15.75
C ILE A 109 10.11 4.56 -16.75
N ASN A 110 10.65 5.70 -16.31
CA ASN A 110 11.05 6.75 -17.23
C ASN A 110 12.50 6.46 -17.65
N ASP A 111 12.82 6.75 -18.90
CA ASP A 111 14.19 6.69 -19.44
C ASP A 111 15.09 7.77 -18.80
#